data_AF-A0A6A4H2E6-F1
#
_entry.id   AF-A0A6A4H2E6-F1
#
_cell.length_a   1.000
_cell.length_b   1.000
_cell.length_c   1.000
_cell.angle_alpha   90.00
_cell.angle_beta   90.00
_cell.angle_gamma   90.00
#
_symmetry.space_group_name_H-M   'P 1'
#
loop_
_entity.id
_entity.type
_entity.pdbx_description
1 polymer ?
#
loop_
_entity_poly.entity_id
_entity_poly.type
_entity_poly.pdbx_seq_one_letter_code
_entity_poly.pdbx_strand_id
1 'polypeptide(L)'
;MSTPNFPTEDPTRAGPAITKVEAMNLPDDDEKAVLLHNAGIALLRQFEHLGELSDSEQAIGFLQQALKFTPDGDPDKPGTLMTLGSAFQSQFRFLGELADIDQAIYFK
;
A
#
# COMPACT_ATOMS: atom_id res chain seq x y z
N MET A 1 -34.82 -20.09 -16.13
CA MET A 1 -34.44 -19.17 -15.03
C MET A 1 -32.96 -18.90 -15.21
N SER A 2 -32.63 -17.67 -15.61
CA SER A 2 -31.32 -17.27 -16.14
C SER A 2 -30.28 -17.11 -15.03
N THR A 3 -29.08 -17.63 -15.25
CA THR A 3 -27.91 -17.37 -14.43
C THR A 3 -27.54 -15.88 -14.53
N PRO A 4 -27.26 -15.18 -13.42
CA PRO A 4 -26.79 -13.80 -13.49
C PRO A 4 -25.38 -13.81 -14.07
N ASN A 5 -25.23 -13.12 -15.19
CA ASN A 5 -23.96 -12.87 -15.85
C ASN A 5 -23.26 -11.74 -15.07
N PHE A 6 -22.28 -12.08 -14.24
CA PHE A 6 -21.42 -11.06 -13.64
C PHE A 6 -20.44 -10.58 -14.70
N PRO A 7 -20.34 -9.26 -14.96
CA PRO A 7 -19.37 -8.74 -15.91
C PRO A 7 -17.97 -9.12 -15.45
N THR A 8 -17.16 -9.65 -16.36
CA THR A 8 -15.73 -9.86 -16.18
C THR A 8 -15.10 -8.50 -15.88
N GLU A 9 -14.72 -8.28 -14.62
CA GLU A 9 -13.99 -7.08 -14.22
C GLU A 9 -12.64 -7.04 -14.95
N ASP A 10 -12.39 -5.93 -15.64
CA ASP A 10 -11.10 -5.61 -16.24
C ASP A 10 -10.03 -5.59 -15.12
N PRO A 11 -8.97 -6.43 -15.20
CA PRO A 11 -7.90 -6.46 -14.19
C PRO A 11 -7.11 -5.14 -14.13
N THR A 12 -7.33 -4.21 -15.06
CA THR A 12 -6.75 -2.86 -15.08
C THR A 12 -7.53 -1.87 -14.21
N ARG A 13 -8.70 -2.25 -13.67
CA ARG A 13 -9.47 -1.40 -12.76
C ARG A 13 -8.97 -1.60 -11.32
N ALA A 14 -7.77 -1.10 -11.05
CA ALA A 14 -7.43 -0.68 -9.70
C ALA A 14 -8.56 0.23 -9.21
N GLY A 15 -9.26 -0.21 -8.16
CA GLY A 15 -10.21 0.67 -7.45
C GLY A 15 -9.50 1.97 -7.10
N PRO A 16 -10.23 3.10 -7.02
CA PRO A 16 -9.61 4.42 -6.98
C PRO A 16 -8.53 4.43 -5.90
N ALA A 17 -7.31 4.76 -6.30
CA ALA A 17 -6.26 5.16 -5.39
C ALA A 17 -6.86 6.29 -4.57
N ILE A 18 -7.38 5.98 -3.38
CA ILE A 18 -7.95 7.00 -2.52
C ILE A 18 -6.82 7.96 -2.26
N THR A 19 -6.99 9.17 -2.75
CA THR A 19 -5.96 10.18 -2.63
C THR A 19 -5.86 10.58 -1.17
N LYS A 20 -4.65 10.86 -0.70
CA LYS A 20 -4.39 11.38 0.66
C LYS A 20 -5.38 12.47 1.08
N VAL A 21 -5.77 13.33 0.12
CA VAL A 21 -6.69 14.45 0.32
C VAL A 21 -8.11 13.97 0.63
N GLU A 22 -8.59 12.93 -0.05
CA GLU A 22 -9.90 12.34 0.20
C GLU A 22 -9.97 11.71 1.58
N ALA A 23 -8.89 11.02 2.01
CA ALA A 23 -8.82 10.48 3.36
C ALA A 23 -8.85 11.58 4.42
N MET A 24 -8.06 12.64 4.27
CA MET A 24 -7.99 13.72 5.27
C MET A 24 -9.29 14.52 5.44
N ASN A 25 -10.21 14.47 4.47
CA ASN A 25 -11.50 15.16 4.52
C ASN A 25 -12.59 14.38 5.28
N LEU A 26 -12.31 13.18 5.77
CA LEU A 26 -13.27 12.43 6.58
C LEU A 26 -13.55 13.14 7.92
N PRO A 27 -14.78 13.02 8.45
CA PRO A 27 -15.15 13.66 9.70
C PRO A 27 -14.54 12.96 10.92
N ASP A 28 -14.27 11.66 10.84
CA ASP A 28 -13.81 10.82 11.95
C ASP A 28 -12.35 10.38 11.76
N ASP A 29 -11.55 10.49 12.81
CA ASP A 29 -10.14 10.08 12.81
C ASP A 29 -9.99 8.56 12.71
N ASP A 30 -10.94 7.79 13.25
CA ASP A 30 -10.95 6.32 13.14
C ASP A 30 -11.20 5.90 11.67
N GLU A 31 -12.15 6.56 10.99
CA GLU A 31 -12.41 6.33 9.57
C GLU A 31 -11.21 6.73 8.69
N LYS A 32 -10.53 7.85 9.02
CA LYS A 32 -9.28 8.25 8.35
C LYS A 32 -8.20 7.18 8.48
N ALA A 33 -8.01 6.67 9.69
CA ALA A 33 -6.99 5.66 9.98
C ALA A 33 -7.21 4.41 9.12
N VAL A 34 -8.44 3.88 9.12
CA VAL A 34 -8.82 2.70 8.35
C VAL A 34 -8.65 2.93 6.85
N LEU A 35 -9.07 4.09 6.33
CA LEU A 35 -8.96 4.38 4.90
C LEU A 35 -7.50 4.48 4.45
N LEU A 36 -6.66 5.18 5.21
CA LEU A 36 -5.23 5.31 4.94
C LEU A 36 -4.52 3.95 5.03
N HIS A 37 -4.90 3.12 5.99
CA HIS A 37 -4.38 1.75 6.12
C HIS A 37 -4.69 0.93 4.86
N ASN A 38 -5.94 0.92 4.42
CA ASN A 38 -6.38 0.17 3.25
C ASN A 38 -5.74 0.67 1.94
N ALA A 39 -5.61 1.99 1.79
CA ALA A 39 -4.89 2.59 0.66
C ALA A 39 -3.41 2.18 0.66
N GLY A 40 -2.77 2.16 1.84
CA GLY A 40 -1.40 1.66 1.99
C GLY A 40 -1.23 0.20 1.57
N ILE A 41 -2.18 -0.67 1.94
CA ILE A 41 -2.17 -2.08 1.49
C ILE A 41 -2.30 -2.19 -0.04
N ALA A 42 -3.20 -1.42 -0.64
CA ALA A 42 -3.42 -1.46 -2.09
C ALA A 42 -2.14 -1.08 -2.87
N LEU A 43 -1.48 0.00 -2.44
CA LEU A 43 -0.21 0.46 -3.03
C LEU A 43 0.92 -0.54 -2.80
N LEU A 44 0.99 -1.18 -1.63
CA LEU A 44 2.00 -2.20 -1.38
C LEU A 44 1.84 -3.40 -2.33
N ARG A 45 0.60 -3.85 -2.57
CA ARG A 45 0.32 -4.93 -3.53
C ARG A 45 0.66 -4.51 -4.96
N GLN A 46 0.40 -3.26 -5.31
CA GLN A 46 0.76 -2.72 -6.62
C GLN A 46 2.28 -2.70 -6.80
N PHE A 47 3.03 -2.24 -5.80
CA PHE A 47 4.48 -2.31 -5.78
C PHE A 47 5.00 -3.74 -5.93
N GLU A 48 4.44 -4.70 -5.19
CA GLU A 48 4.83 -6.11 -5.29
C GLU A 48 4.59 -6.71 -6.69
N HIS A 49 3.62 -6.17 -7.43
CA HIS A 49 3.29 -6.63 -8.78
C HIS A 49 4.10 -5.92 -9.88
N LEU A 50 4.28 -4.59 -9.76
CA LEU A 50 4.84 -3.75 -10.81
C LEU A 50 6.31 -3.36 -10.55
N GLY A 51 6.78 -3.45 -9.31
CA GLY A 51 8.12 -3.02 -8.91
C GLY A 51 8.31 -1.49 -8.89
N GLU A 52 7.23 -0.71 -8.90
CA GLU A 52 7.32 0.76 -8.89
C GLU A 52 7.65 1.30 -7.49
N LEU A 53 8.89 1.73 -7.27
CA LEU A 53 9.36 2.21 -5.97
C LEU A 53 8.47 3.34 -5.39
N SER A 54 7.89 4.18 -6.25
CA SER A 54 6.95 5.24 -5.87
C SER A 54 5.70 4.72 -5.16
N ASP A 55 5.21 3.53 -5.52
CA ASP A 55 4.05 2.92 -4.87
C ASP A 55 4.41 2.46 -3.45
N SER A 56 5.61 1.90 -3.27
CA SER A 56 6.13 1.54 -1.96
C SER A 56 6.29 2.76 -1.03
N GLU A 57 6.85 3.86 -1.56
CA GLU A 57 7.03 5.10 -0.82
C GLU A 57 5.69 5.72 -0.41
N GLN A 58 4.70 5.71 -1.31
CA GLN A 58 3.35 6.19 -1.01
C GLN A 58 2.66 5.28 0.02
N ALA A 59 2.78 3.96 -0.09
CA ALA A 59 2.24 3.01 0.88
C ALA A 59 2.76 3.29 2.29
N ILE A 60 4.08 3.45 2.44
CA ILE A 60 4.73 3.80 3.70
C ILE A 60 4.18 5.13 4.23
N GLY A 61 4.06 6.14 3.37
CA GLY A 61 3.53 7.46 3.74
C GLY A 61 2.08 7.42 4.22
N PHE A 62 1.24 6.56 3.67
CA PHE A 62 -0.16 6.39 4.11
C PHE A 62 -0.26 5.61 5.41
N LEU A 63 0.50 4.52 5.56
CA LEU A 63 0.53 3.73 6.80
C LEU A 63 1.06 4.54 7.98
N GLN A 64 2.08 5.38 7.76
CA GLN A 64 2.56 6.31 8.78
C GLN A 64 1.52 7.37 9.17
N GLN A 65 0.68 7.81 8.24
CA GLN A 65 -0.40 8.74 8.55
C GLN A 65 -1.55 8.06 9.27
N ALA A 66 -1.92 6.82 8.91
CA ALA A 66 -2.90 6.04 9.64
C ALA A 66 -2.51 5.96 11.13
N LEU A 67 -1.23 5.67 11.43
CA LEU A 67 -0.71 5.64 12.80
C LEU A 67 -0.79 6.97 13.57
N LYS A 68 -0.90 8.11 12.88
CA LYS A 68 -1.11 9.42 13.54
C LYS A 68 -2.54 9.59 14.04
N PHE A 69 -3.49 8.91 13.41
CA PHE A 69 -4.89 8.90 13.79
C PHE A 69 -5.24 7.74 14.73
N THR A 70 -4.37 6.74 14.85
CA THR A 70 -4.58 5.55 15.71
C THR A 70 -3.88 5.67 17.09
N PRO A 71 -4.62 5.85 18.20
CA PRO A 71 -4.07 5.89 19.56
C PRO A 71 -3.33 4.59 19.96
N ASP A 72 -2.45 4.64 20.94
CA ASP A 72 -1.65 3.46 21.36
C ASP A 72 -2.48 2.29 21.91
N GLY A 73 -3.69 2.55 22.43
CA GLY A 73 -4.60 1.52 22.95
C GLY A 73 -5.54 0.92 21.90
N ASP A 74 -5.44 1.36 20.65
CA ASP A 74 -6.34 0.96 19.58
C ASP A 74 -6.02 -0.45 19.05
N PRO A 75 -7.03 -1.33 18.89
CA PRO A 75 -6.83 -2.69 18.40
C PRO A 75 -6.29 -2.79 16.96
N ASP A 76 -6.44 -1.75 16.13
CA ASP A 76 -6.02 -1.72 14.73
C ASP A 76 -4.57 -1.26 14.55
N LYS A 77 -3.96 -0.66 15.60
CA LYS A 77 -2.57 -0.18 15.57
C LYS A 77 -1.55 -1.27 15.24
N PRO A 78 -1.61 -2.47 15.87
CA PRO A 78 -0.66 -3.55 15.56
C PRO A 78 -0.76 -4.01 14.10
N GLY A 79 -1.97 -4.04 13.54
CA GLY A 79 -2.19 -4.38 12.13
C GLY A 79 -1.51 -3.38 11.19
N THR A 80 -1.65 -2.09 11.47
CA THR A 80 -0.99 -1.03 10.68
C THR A 80 0.53 -1.08 10.78
N LEU A 81 1.08 -1.32 11.97
CA LEU A 81 2.53 -1.48 12.18
C LEU A 81 3.09 -2.71 11.45
N MET A 82 2.35 -3.82 11.46
CA MET A 82 2.74 -5.04 10.73
C MET A 82 2.83 -4.76 9.23
N THR A 83 1.81 -4.14 8.64
CA THR A 83 1.82 -3.77 7.21
C THR A 83 2.94 -2.81 6.88
N LEU A 84 3.22 -1.83 7.75
CA LEU A 84 4.34 -0.89 7.57
C LEU A 84 5.69 -1.61 7.59
N GLY A 85 5.88 -2.59 8.49
CA GLY A 85 7.06 -3.45 8.50
C GLY A 85 7.23 -4.25 7.21
N SER A 86 6.14 -4.84 6.70
CA SER A 86 6.14 -5.55 5.41
C SER A 86 6.51 -4.63 4.26
N ALA A 87 6.00 -3.39 4.22
CA ALA A 87 6.34 -2.43 3.18
C ALA A 87 7.85 -2.10 3.15
N PHE A 88 8.46 -1.83 4.31
CA PHE A 88 9.90 -1.61 4.39
C PHE A 88 10.72 -2.85 4.00
N GLN A 89 10.28 -4.03 4.39
CA GLN A 89 10.95 -5.28 4.03
C GLN A 89 10.94 -5.51 2.51
N SER A 90 9.78 -5.32 1.87
CA SER A 90 9.64 -5.47 0.41
C SER A 90 10.49 -4.45 -0.34
N GLN A 91 10.50 -3.19 0.12
CA GLN A 91 11.34 -2.13 -0.46
C GLN A 91 12.83 -2.47 -0.37
N PHE A 92 13.29 -2.90 0.80
CA PHE A 92 14.70 -3.26 1.01
C PHE A 92 15.13 -4.40 0.09
N ARG A 93 14.30 -5.44 -0.05
CA ARG A 93 14.59 -6.57 -0.94
C ARG A 93 14.73 -6.12 -2.39
N PHE A 94 13.76 -5.34 -2.87
CA PHE A 94 13.76 -4.84 -4.25
C PHE A 94 14.98 -3.98 -4.57
N LEU A 95 15.36 -3.06 -3.67
CA LEU A 95 16.56 -2.24 -3.85
C LEU A 95 17.85 -3.07 -3.84
N GLY A 96 17.91 -4.13 -3.02
CA GLY A 96 19.03 -5.08 -3.04
C GLY A 96 19.13 -5.83 -4.38
N GLU A 97 18.00 -6.32 -4.90
CA GLU A 97 17.95 -7.00 -6.20
C GLU A 97 18.38 -6.08 -7.35
N LEU A 98 17.96 -4.81 -7.33
CA LEU A 98 18.42 -3.81 -8.31
C LEU A 98 19.94 -3.60 -8.26
N ALA A 99 20.50 -3.47 -7.05
CA ALA A 99 21.94 -3.31 -6.87
C ALA A 99 22.73 -4.51 -7.43
N ASP A 100 22.23 -5.74 -7.22
CA ASP A 100 22.86 -6.95 -7.74
C ASP A 100 22.84 -7.01 -9.27
N ILE A 101 21.74 -6.58 -9.91
CA ILE A 101 21.64 -6.51 -11.38
C ILE A 101 22.61 -5.46 -11.94
N ASP A 102 22.68 -4.28 -11.33
CA ASP A 102 23.61 -3.22 -11.75
C ASP A 102 25.06 -3.68 -11.68
N GLN A 103 25.44 -4.41 -10.62
CA GLN A 103 26.76 -5.03 -10.53
C GLN A 103 26.98 -6.03 -11.66
N ALA A 104 26.03 -6.92 -11.94
CA ALA A 104 26.16 -7.90 -13.02
C ALA A 104 26.35 -7.26 -14.41
N ILE A 105 25.73 -6.10 -14.67
CA ILE A 105 25.93 -5.34 -15.92
C ILE A 105 27.30 -4.66 -15.96
N TYR A 106 27.78 -4.17 -14.82
CA TYR A 106 29.06 -3.48 -14.70
C TYR A 106 30.26 -4.43 -14.83
N PHE A 107 30.16 -5.66 -14.33
CA PHE A 107 31.15 -6.71 -14.57
C PHE A 107 31.07 -7.21 -16.03
N LYS A 108 31.78 -6.53 -16.94
CA LYS A 108 32.04 -6.95 -18.33
C LYS A 108 33.52 -7.20 -18.58
#